data_AF-A0A8J4SYD6-F1
#
_entry.id   AF-A0A8J4SYD6-F1
#
_cell.length_a   1.000
_cell.length_b   1.000
_cell.length_c   1.000
_cell.angle_alpha   90.00
_cell.angle_beta   90.00
_cell.angle_gamma   90.00
#
_symmetry.space_group_name_H-M   'P 1'
#
loop_
_entity.id
_entity.type
_entity.pdbx_description
1 polymer ?
#
loop_
_entity_poly.entity_id
_entity_poly.type
_entity_poly.pdbx_seq_one_letter_code
_entity_poly.pdbx_strand_id
1 'polypeptide(L)'
;MNGCHINRDLTHVRFNYFCQYFVISAFFVYINPILSTGGLSSTQLGVTAFLSHTAATISRLTFGPLADGTKKRHLVLMSLSLWAMVSICAFFWLPRSVEYVYEGTFQSDGMFVSKVIWEDGQLGTNLTTLSEYDNHVCWPTFLHKCRREFRNSSMHSEVTFELNLRNISIDGQTAVFEQHSLIQDKTTQEKAVGGPDVALVTCQKEVFSQRDNCTMIRNQKPARADPWLFPMASVLRCFVSMAHAPLTNLLDSTTYGILGPEKTHFYGRSRAFGSAGYVFGAVVAGAFISGFSHEGMGQQHKRMPTFASPEISRSTTSNYTSAIVLGGIFALIGTIISGIPSKEVKPMNMELKKALLTALRSPTMLTCLLNAFLSGLVYAILFEYQFFIFTQQFNIPPYFMGILVAMIVVSEIPAFFVSGLFIRRFGETICTSFAHVLFALRLFSFAFFHNYWFYLISDCLFGPAFPLLYNAFANQSAQAGCDTKGVSSGVVASMQALMNATLFGVSLCIGGFVWGTLLDHFTGRQLLYVASGSALCLALLTPLLAFVVGKCFYSNHAPTEKSVCTANNFDECLDNPKLAVS
;
A
#
# COMPACT_ATOMS: atom_id res chain seq x y z
N MET A 1 -5.12 -47.45 4.36
CA MET A 1 -5.69 -46.36 3.52
C MET A 1 -6.42 -45.40 4.45
N ASN A 2 -5.70 -44.42 5.01
CA ASN A 2 -6.31 -43.45 5.92
C ASN A 2 -6.91 -42.33 5.08
N GLY A 3 -8.24 -42.32 4.99
CA GLY A 3 -8.98 -41.27 4.32
C GLY A 3 -8.58 -39.90 4.89
N CYS A 4 -8.27 -38.96 4.00
CA CYS A 4 -7.99 -37.58 4.35
C CYS A 4 -9.25 -36.97 4.99
N HIS A 5 -9.40 -37.09 6.30
CA HIS A 5 -10.51 -36.49 7.05
C HIS A 5 -10.35 -34.96 7.00
N ILE A 6 -11.01 -34.32 6.03
CA ILE A 6 -11.10 -32.87 5.96
C ILE A 6 -11.94 -32.41 7.15
N ASN A 7 -11.32 -31.66 8.07
CA ASN A 7 -12.04 -31.04 9.16
C ASN A 7 -13.01 -29.99 8.60
N ARG A 8 -14.30 -30.35 8.49
CA ARG A 8 -15.35 -29.47 7.94
C ARG A 8 -15.44 -28.14 8.70
N ASP A 9 -15.18 -28.15 10.01
CA ASP A 9 -15.18 -26.96 10.88
C ASP A 9 -14.05 -25.97 10.57
N LEU A 10 -13.00 -26.39 9.88
CA LEU A 10 -11.90 -25.51 9.47
C LEU A 10 -12.05 -25.04 8.03
N THR A 11 -12.98 -25.62 7.27
CA THR A 11 -13.09 -25.41 5.83
C THR A 11 -13.67 -24.02 5.52
N HIS A 12 -14.73 -23.61 6.23
CA HIS A 12 -15.28 -22.26 6.07
C HIS A 12 -14.30 -21.19 6.55
N VAL A 13 -13.57 -21.44 7.64
CA VAL A 13 -12.53 -20.52 8.14
C VAL A 13 -11.40 -20.34 7.11
N ARG A 14 -10.93 -21.42 6.50
CA ARG A 14 -9.92 -21.39 5.42
C ARG A 14 -10.40 -20.61 4.21
N PHE A 15 -11.64 -20.80 3.79
CA PHE A 15 -12.20 -20.06 2.67
C PHE A 15 -12.40 -18.58 3.01
N ASN A 16 -12.76 -18.26 4.27
CA ASN A 16 -12.82 -16.88 4.74
C ASN A 16 -11.43 -16.22 4.70
N TYR A 17 -10.36 -16.89 5.16
CA TYR A 17 -8.99 -16.39 4.97
C TYR A 17 -8.70 -16.05 3.51
N PHE A 18 -9.04 -16.96 2.59
CA PHE A 18 -8.84 -16.72 1.17
C PHE A 18 -9.54 -15.44 0.71
N CYS A 19 -10.82 -15.26 1.04
CA CYS A 19 -11.58 -14.07 0.65
C CYS A 19 -11.04 -12.78 1.29
N GLN A 20 -10.73 -12.79 2.59
CA GLN A 20 -10.26 -11.57 3.26
C GLN A 20 -8.90 -11.12 2.74
N TYR A 21 -7.97 -12.04 2.48
CA TYR A 21 -6.67 -11.70 1.91
C TYR A 21 -6.74 -11.36 0.43
N PHE A 22 -7.67 -11.94 -0.32
CA PHE A 22 -7.99 -11.48 -1.68
C PHE A 22 -8.36 -9.99 -1.65
N VAL A 23 -9.27 -9.58 -0.75
CA VAL A 23 -9.66 -8.16 -0.59
C VAL A 23 -8.45 -7.26 -0.28
N ILE A 24 -7.52 -7.70 0.58
CA ILE A 24 -6.30 -6.91 0.87
C ILE A 24 -5.51 -6.67 -0.42
N SER A 25 -5.24 -7.74 -1.18
CA SER A 25 -4.41 -7.65 -2.40
C SER A 25 -5.10 -7.01 -3.61
N ALA A 26 -6.44 -7.10 -3.69
CA ALA A 26 -7.20 -6.57 -4.80
C ALA A 26 -7.53 -5.08 -4.60
N PHE A 27 -7.74 -4.65 -3.35
CA PHE A 27 -8.19 -3.29 -3.03
C PHE A 27 -7.20 -2.51 -2.16
N PHE A 28 -6.81 -3.02 -0.99
CA PHE A 28 -6.03 -2.24 -0.01
C PHE A 28 -4.66 -1.78 -0.55
N VAL A 29 -3.94 -2.65 -1.27
CA VAL A 29 -2.66 -2.28 -1.89
C VAL A 29 -2.78 -1.18 -2.94
N TYR A 30 -3.98 -0.99 -3.52
CA TYR A 30 -4.28 0.03 -4.52
C TYR A 30 -4.94 1.28 -3.93
N ILE A 31 -5.20 1.38 -2.61
CA ILE A 31 -5.83 2.57 -2.01
C ILE A 31 -5.03 3.84 -2.31
N ASN A 32 -3.71 3.84 -2.12
CA ASN A 32 -2.88 5.02 -2.39
C ASN A 32 -2.91 5.40 -3.89
N PRO A 33 -2.72 4.47 -4.85
CA PRO A 33 -2.97 4.74 -6.27
C PRO A 33 -4.39 5.26 -6.57
N ILE A 34 -5.44 4.68 -6.00
CA ILE A 34 -6.83 5.12 -6.20
C ILE A 34 -7.00 6.58 -5.75
N LEU A 35 -6.52 6.90 -4.55
CA LEU A 35 -6.63 8.23 -3.97
C LEU A 35 -5.76 9.26 -4.72
N SER A 36 -4.59 8.85 -5.23
CA SER A 36 -3.74 9.73 -6.03
C SER A 36 -4.36 10.07 -7.39
N THR A 37 -5.16 9.18 -7.99
CA THR A 37 -5.91 9.52 -9.22
C THR A 37 -6.96 10.61 -9.01
N GLY A 38 -7.37 10.87 -7.75
CA GLY A 38 -8.21 12.01 -7.40
C GLY A 38 -7.44 13.31 -7.16
N GLY A 39 -6.10 13.30 -7.26
CA GLY A 39 -5.28 14.50 -7.11
C GLY A 39 -4.71 14.76 -5.71
N LEU A 40 -4.78 13.77 -4.80
CA LEU A 40 -4.20 13.90 -3.46
C LEU A 40 -2.67 13.92 -3.53
N SER A 41 -2.03 14.81 -2.75
CA SER A 41 -0.57 14.84 -2.58
C SER A 41 -0.09 13.64 -1.74
N SER A 42 1.21 13.35 -1.79
CA SER A 42 1.79 12.23 -1.02
C SER A 42 1.68 12.46 0.48
N THR A 43 1.80 13.72 0.95
CA THR A 43 1.53 14.08 2.35
C THR A 43 0.08 13.80 2.72
N GLN A 44 -0.87 14.17 1.87
CA GLN A 44 -2.29 13.90 2.11
C GLN A 44 -2.57 12.40 2.19
N LEU A 45 -1.98 11.60 1.29
CA LEU A 45 -2.03 10.13 1.36
C LEU A 45 -1.48 9.62 2.69
N GLY A 46 -0.33 10.15 3.15
CA GLY A 46 0.26 9.80 4.44
C GLY A 46 -0.60 10.15 5.65
N VAL A 47 -1.28 11.31 5.64
CA VAL A 47 -2.23 11.68 6.69
C VAL A 47 -3.43 10.74 6.69
N THR A 48 -3.98 10.40 5.52
CA THR A 48 -5.08 9.43 5.44
C THR A 48 -4.65 8.06 5.97
N ALA A 49 -3.42 7.62 5.69
CA ALA A 49 -2.84 6.38 6.20
C ALA A 49 -2.73 6.42 7.72
N PHE A 50 -2.17 7.49 8.28
CA PHE A 50 -2.04 7.70 9.72
C PHE A 50 -3.38 7.59 10.45
N LEU A 51 -4.41 8.30 9.96
CA LEU A 51 -5.74 8.27 10.55
C LEU A 51 -6.34 6.86 10.46
N SER A 52 -6.23 6.22 9.29
CA SER A 52 -6.82 4.90 9.05
C SER A 52 -6.19 3.78 9.89
N HIS A 53 -4.87 3.78 10.06
CA HIS A 53 -4.16 2.80 10.88
C HIS A 53 -4.40 3.01 12.38
N THR A 54 -4.55 4.26 12.80
CA THR A 54 -4.93 4.60 14.18
C THR A 54 -6.33 4.06 14.46
N ALA A 55 -7.28 4.32 13.57
CA ALA A 55 -8.64 3.82 13.66
C ALA A 55 -8.70 2.28 13.62
N ALA A 56 -7.93 1.64 12.73
CA ALA A 56 -7.78 0.19 12.67
C ALA A 56 -7.22 -0.41 13.97
N THR A 57 -6.24 0.24 14.59
CA THR A 57 -5.63 -0.20 15.85
C THR A 57 -6.65 -0.14 16.99
N ILE A 58 -7.41 0.95 17.10
CA ILE A 58 -8.51 1.08 18.06
C ILE A 58 -9.56 -0.02 17.80
N SER A 59 -9.93 -0.23 16.54
CA SER A 59 -10.91 -1.25 16.14
C SER A 59 -10.49 -2.67 16.55
N ARG A 60 -9.21 -3.03 16.36
CA ARG A 60 -8.68 -4.34 16.79
C ARG A 60 -8.81 -4.54 18.31
N LEU A 61 -8.60 -3.48 19.09
CA LEU A 61 -8.70 -3.52 20.55
C LEU A 61 -10.15 -3.58 21.06
N THR A 62 -11.12 -3.06 20.30
CA THR A 62 -12.53 -3.04 20.70
C THR A 62 -13.32 -4.27 20.23
N PHE A 63 -13.16 -4.67 18.96
CA PHE A 63 -13.94 -5.76 18.38
C PHE A 63 -13.47 -7.14 18.80
N GLY A 64 -12.22 -7.29 19.27
CA GLY A 64 -11.73 -8.53 19.88
C GLY A 64 -12.54 -8.93 21.12
N PRO A 65 -12.54 -8.10 22.19
CA PRO A 65 -13.36 -8.33 23.38
C PRO A 65 -14.86 -8.42 23.10
N LEU A 66 -15.38 -7.63 22.14
CA LEU A 66 -16.78 -7.69 21.74
C LEU A 66 -17.15 -9.06 21.13
N ALA A 67 -16.29 -9.60 20.27
CA ALA A 67 -16.48 -10.94 19.70
C ALA A 67 -16.49 -12.02 20.79
N ASP A 68 -15.69 -11.86 21.84
CA ASP A 68 -15.63 -12.79 22.96
C ASP A 68 -16.85 -12.68 23.88
N GLY A 69 -17.34 -11.47 24.16
CA GLY A 69 -18.50 -11.25 25.01
C GLY A 69 -19.82 -11.73 24.39
N THR A 70 -19.96 -11.65 23.07
CA THR A 70 -21.20 -12.02 22.37
C THR A 70 -21.45 -13.53 22.26
N LYS A 71 -20.43 -14.37 22.51
CA LYS A 71 -20.43 -15.84 22.30
C LYS A 71 -20.81 -16.32 20.89
N LYS A 72 -21.13 -15.39 19.98
CA LYS A 72 -21.51 -15.62 18.57
C LYS A 72 -20.52 -14.92 17.64
N ARG A 73 -19.25 -15.32 17.69
CA ARG A 73 -18.15 -14.72 16.91
C ARG A 73 -18.45 -14.65 15.40
N HIS A 74 -19.16 -15.62 14.84
CA HIS A 74 -19.56 -15.63 13.43
C HIS A 74 -20.43 -14.42 13.04
N LEU A 75 -21.33 -13.95 13.92
CA LEU A 75 -22.13 -12.75 13.66
C LEU A 75 -21.26 -11.49 13.64
N VAL A 76 -20.28 -11.40 14.54
CA VAL A 76 -19.36 -10.25 14.57
C VAL A 76 -18.48 -10.22 13.31
N LEU A 77 -17.94 -11.38 12.89
CA LEU A 77 -17.21 -11.51 11.63
C LEU A 77 -18.08 -11.11 10.43
N MET A 78 -19.34 -11.57 10.39
CA MET A 78 -20.28 -11.25 9.32
C MET A 78 -20.59 -9.74 9.28
N SER A 79 -20.90 -9.12 10.42
CA SER A 79 -21.18 -7.68 10.50
C SER A 79 -19.99 -6.83 10.09
N LEU A 80 -18.78 -7.19 10.53
CA LEU A 80 -17.54 -6.49 10.14
C LEU A 80 -17.24 -6.66 8.65
N SER A 81 -17.42 -7.86 8.09
CA SER A 81 -17.21 -8.11 6.66
C SER A 81 -18.24 -7.38 5.80
N LEU A 82 -19.50 -7.30 6.24
CA LEU A 82 -20.55 -6.53 5.57
C LEU A 82 -20.22 -5.04 5.59
N TRP A 83 -19.77 -4.53 6.74
CA TRP A 83 -19.35 -3.14 6.87
C TRP A 83 -18.17 -2.84 5.94
N ALA A 84 -17.16 -3.72 5.89
CA ALA A 84 -16.02 -3.57 4.97
C ALA A 84 -16.48 -3.54 3.50
N MET A 85 -17.41 -4.42 3.10
CA MET A 85 -17.98 -4.44 1.75
C MET A 85 -18.67 -3.10 1.41
N VAL A 86 -19.53 -2.59 2.28
CA VAL A 86 -20.21 -1.30 2.07
C VAL A 86 -19.19 -0.16 1.98
N SER A 87 -18.19 -0.14 2.84
CA SER A 87 -17.13 0.88 2.81
C SER A 87 -16.25 0.80 1.57
N ILE A 88 -15.97 -0.40 1.03
CA ILE A 88 -15.25 -0.55 -0.25
C ILE A 88 -16.09 0.02 -1.39
N CYS A 89 -17.37 -0.34 -1.49
CA CYS A 89 -18.28 0.20 -2.51
C CYS A 89 -18.41 1.72 -2.42
N ALA A 90 -18.32 2.31 -1.22
CA ALA A 90 -18.37 3.75 -1.05
C ALA A 90 -17.26 4.52 -1.82
N PHE A 91 -16.16 3.87 -2.20
CA PHE A 91 -15.11 4.47 -3.03
C PHE A 91 -15.56 4.78 -4.48
N PHE A 92 -16.68 4.24 -4.97
CA PHE A 92 -17.26 4.63 -6.26
C PHE A 92 -17.71 6.09 -6.32
N TRP A 93 -18.04 6.67 -5.16
CA TRP A 93 -18.50 8.05 -5.06
C TRP A 93 -17.36 9.06 -4.87
N LEU A 94 -16.09 8.63 -4.90
CA LEU A 94 -14.95 9.54 -4.90
C LEU A 94 -14.96 10.39 -6.18
N PRO A 95 -15.09 11.72 -6.10
CA PRO A 95 -15.02 12.58 -7.28
C PRO A 95 -13.62 12.47 -7.87
N ARG A 96 -13.56 12.27 -9.19
CA ARG A 96 -12.33 12.27 -9.96
C ARG A 96 -12.41 13.43 -10.95
N SER A 97 -11.54 14.40 -10.78
CA SER A 97 -11.38 15.54 -11.69
C SER A 97 -10.07 15.38 -12.47
N VAL A 98 -10.12 15.75 -13.75
CA VAL A 98 -8.96 15.73 -14.65
C VAL A 98 -8.67 17.13 -15.15
N GLU A 99 -7.39 17.45 -15.31
CA GLU A 99 -6.89 18.67 -15.93
C GLU A 99 -6.22 18.31 -17.25
N TYR A 100 -6.35 19.20 -18.24
CA TYR A 100 -5.77 19.07 -19.57
C TYR A 100 -4.53 19.95 -19.67
N VAL A 101 -3.44 19.39 -20.17
CA VAL A 101 -2.12 20.03 -20.21
C VAL A 101 -1.74 20.41 -21.63
N TYR A 102 -1.27 21.64 -21.81
CA TYR A 102 -0.85 22.20 -23.09
C TYR A 102 0.52 22.87 -22.93
N GLU A 103 1.51 22.44 -23.71
CA GLU A 103 2.82 23.09 -23.78
C GLU A 103 2.84 24.04 -24.99
N GLY A 104 3.33 25.26 -24.78
CA GLY A 104 3.32 26.27 -25.84
C GLY A 104 4.06 27.55 -25.46
N THR A 105 4.03 28.53 -26.35
CA THR A 105 4.67 29.84 -26.15
C THR A 105 3.63 30.95 -26.25
N PHE A 106 3.66 31.90 -25.32
CA PHE A 106 2.89 33.14 -25.41
C PHE A 106 3.63 34.15 -26.28
N GLN A 107 2.96 34.67 -27.30
CA GLN A 107 3.49 35.73 -28.16
C GLN A 107 3.22 37.11 -27.53
N SER A 108 3.93 38.14 -28.02
CA SER A 108 3.83 39.53 -27.53
C SER A 108 2.44 40.15 -27.73
N ASP A 109 1.63 39.59 -28.62
CA ASP A 109 0.25 39.98 -28.90
C ASP A 109 -0.77 39.29 -27.97
N GLY A 110 -0.31 38.46 -27.02
CA GLY A 110 -1.16 37.72 -26.08
C GLY A 110 -1.68 36.39 -26.62
N MET A 111 -1.27 35.97 -27.82
CA MET A 111 -1.68 34.70 -28.41
C MET A 111 -0.88 33.53 -27.83
N PHE A 112 -1.55 32.44 -27.49
CA PHE A 112 -0.92 31.20 -27.05
C PHE A 112 -0.78 30.22 -28.21
N VAL A 113 0.45 29.83 -28.53
CA VAL A 113 0.73 28.87 -29.61
C VAL A 113 1.18 27.55 -29.02
N SER A 114 0.41 26.49 -29.27
CA SER A 114 0.75 25.12 -28.88
C SER A 114 1.03 24.25 -30.11
N LYS A 115 1.91 23.26 -29.94
CA LYS A 115 2.33 22.35 -31.01
C LYS A 115 2.10 20.90 -30.59
N VAL A 116 1.74 20.06 -31.55
CA VAL A 116 1.64 18.61 -31.35
C VAL A 116 3.06 18.01 -31.27
N ILE A 117 3.28 17.17 -30.27
CA ILE A 117 4.45 16.34 -30.07
C ILE A 117 4.02 14.88 -30.25
N TRP A 118 4.80 14.12 -31.01
CA TRP A 118 4.57 12.69 -31.22
C TRP A 118 5.55 11.87 -30.37
N GLU A 119 5.13 10.66 -29.98
CA GLU A 119 5.85 9.81 -29.01
C GLU A 119 7.29 9.45 -29.40
N ASP A 120 7.65 9.54 -30.68
CA ASP A 120 8.99 9.19 -31.21
C ASP A 120 10.03 10.32 -31.11
N GLY A 121 9.72 11.45 -30.47
CA GLY A 121 10.68 12.54 -30.24
C GLY A 121 11.19 13.26 -31.50
N GLN A 122 10.73 12.85 -32.69
CA GLN A 122 10.97 13.56 -33.94
C GLN A 122 10.08 14.81 -33.94
N LEU A 123 10.67 15.95 -33.59
CA LEU A 123 10.16 17.26 -33.97
C LEU A 123 9.92 17.19 -35.49
N GLY A 124 8.67 17.29 -35.95
CA GLY A 124 8.25 17.04 -37.33
C GLY A 124 9.03 17.86 -38.37
N THR A 125 10.23 17.42 -38.72
CA THR A 125 11.18 18.16 -39.55
C THR A 125 11.53 17.44 -40.85
N ASN A 126 11.05 16.21 -41.06
CA ASN A 126 11.16 15.53 -42.35
C ASN A 126 9.80 15.46 -43.04
N LEU A 127 9.54 16.48 -43.84
CA LEU A 127 8.28 16.84 -44.49
C LEU A 127 7.92 15.98 -45.72
N THR A 128 8.43 14.75 -45.86
CA THR A 128 8.27 13.99 -47.12
C THR A 128 7.71 12.58 -47.00
N THR A 129 7.36 12.09 -45.80
CA THR A 129 6.79 10.73 -45.64
C THR A 129 5.53 10.69 -44.78
N LEU A 130 4.69 11.73 -44.85
CA LEU A 130 3.41 11.83 -44.12
C LEU A 130 2.19 11.94 -45.06
N SER A 131 2.28 11.46 -46.30
CA SER A 131 1.17 11.57 -47.27
C SER A 131 0.18 10.40 -47.28
N GLU A 132 0.19 9.49 -46.29
CA GLU A 132 -0.63 8.26 -46.39
C GLU A 132 -1.45 7.88 -45.15
N TYR A 133 -1.59 8.77 -44.16
CA TYR A 133 -2.64 8.62 -43.14
C TYR A 133 -3.23 9.96 -42.73
N ASP A 134 -4.47 10.16 -43.16
CA ASP A 134 -5.39 11.24 -42.82
C ASP A 134 -5.82 11.19 -41.33
N ASN A 135 -4.89 11.46 -40.41
CA ASN A 135 -5.20 11.63 -38.99
C ASN A 135 -5.27 13.12 -38.63
N HIS A 136 -6.39 13.76 -38.98
CA HIS A 136 -6.73 15.08 -38.47
C HIS A 136 -6.76 15.05 -36.93
N VAL A 137 -6.04 15.95 -36.27
CA VAL A 137 -6.00 16.07 -34.81
C VAL A 137 -7.18 16.90 -34.30
N CYS A 138 -7.88 16.44 -33.26
CA CYS A 138 -9.01 17.20 -32.69
C CYS A 138 -8.50 18.38 -31.85
N TRP A 139 -8.63 19.62 -32.33
CA TRP A 139 -8.34 20.80 -31.51
C TRP A 139 -9.59 21.23 -30.71
N PRO A 140 -9.47 21.49 -29.39
CA PRO A 140 -10.56 22.06 -28.62
C PRO A 140 -10.84 23.48 -29.09
N THR A 141 -12.11 23.84 -29.24
CA THR A 141 -12.54 25.18 -29.62
C THR A 141 -12.47 26.15 -28.45
N PHE A 142 -12.76 25.67 -27.24
CA PHE A 142 -12.74 26.47 -26.02
C PHE A 142 -12.03 25.69 -24.89
N LEU A 143 -11.17 26.40 -24.15
CA LEU A 143 -10.53 25.92 -22.94
C LEU A 143 -10.90 26.85 -21.78
N HIS A 144 -11.41 26.26 -20.69
CA HIS A 144 -11.99 26.99 -19.57
C HIS A 144 -11.17 26.81 -18.29
N LYS A 145 -11.07 27.87 -17.47
CA LYS A 145 -10.34 27.89 -16.18
C LYS A 145 -8.88 27.43 -16.36
N CYS A 146 -8.18 28.02 -17.31
CA CYS A 146 -6.78 27.73 -17.58
C CYS A 146 -5.86 28.47 -16.60
N ARG A 147 -4.75 27.83 -16.24
CA ARG A 147 -3.69 28.37 -15.38
C ARG A 147 -2.33 28.24 -16.09
N ARG A 148 -1.44 29.21 -15.87
CA ARG A 148 -0.06 29.17 -16.38
C ARG A 148 0.89 28.64 -15.29
N GLU A 149 1.73 27.67 -15.66
CA GLU A 149 2.84 27.13 -14.86
C GLU A 149 4.17 27.40 -15.61
N PHE A 150 5.12 28.03 -14.93
CA PHE A 150 6.46 28.27 -15.49
C PHE A 150 7.40 27.12 -15.11
N ARG A 151 8.11 26.56 -16.10
CA ARG A 151 8.90 25.33 -15.98
C ARG A 151 9.98 25.34 -14.86
N ASN A 152 10.44 26.52 -14.44
CA ASN A 152 11.56 26.69 -13.49
C ASN A 152 11.23 27.55 -12.25
N SER A 153 9.98 27.94 -12.03
CA SER A 153 9.59 28.70 -10.83
C SER A 153 8.34 28.09 -10.20
N SER A 154 8.38 27.84 -8.89
CA SER A 154 7.20 27.48 -8.06
C SER A 154 6.20 28.64 -7.91
N MET A 155 6.16 29.55 -8.88
CA MET A 155 5.27 30.70 -8.91
C MET A 155 4.10 30.32 -9.84
N HIS A 156 3.02 29.85 -9.22
CA HIS A 156 1.76 29.63 -9.91
C HIS A 156 1.05 30.97 -10.05
N SER A 157 0.64 31.34 -11.27
CA SER A 157 -0.31 32.45 -11.41
C SER A 157 -1.68 31.97 -10.91
N GLU A 158 -2.24 32.59 -9.86
CA GLU A 158 -3.59 32.25 -9.39
C GLU A 158 -4.70 32.73 -10.34
N VAL A 159 -4.37 33.63 -11.27
CA VAL A 159 -5.32 34.17 -12.24
C VAL A 159 -5.70 33.09 -13.26
N THR A 160 -6.97 32.68 -13.23
CA THR A 160 -7.54 31.79 -14.24
C THR A 160 -8.01 32.59 -15.45
N PHE A 161 -7.72 32.08 -16.64
CA PHE A 161 -8.16 32.68 -17.91
C PHE A 161 -8.81 31.66 -18.84
N GLU A 162 -9.43 32.14 -19.91
CA GLU A 162 -10.07 31.32 -20.94
C GLU A 162 -9.33 31.46 -22.27
N LEU A 163 -9.27 30.38 -23.05
CA LEU A 163 -8.61 30.36 -24.36
C LEU A 163 -9.58 29.89 -25.43
N ASN A 164 -9.67 30.65 -26.52
CA ASN A 164 -10.50 30.35 -27.68
C ASN A 164 -9.61 30.01 -28.89
N LEU A 165 -9.96 28.95 -29.61
CA LEU A 165 -9.25 28.58 -30.82
C LEU A 165 -9.50 29.63 -31.91
N ARG A 166 -8.42 30.25 -32.40
CA ARG A 166 -8.48 31.27 -33.46
C ARG A 166 -8.18 30.67 -34.82
N ASN A 167 -7.01 30.04 -34.95
CA ASN A 167 -6.53 29.46 -36.21
C ASN A 167 -5.75 28.16 -35.95
N ILE A 168 -5.81 27.25 -36.91
CA ILE A 168 -4.97 26.05 -37.00
C ILE A 168 -4.05 26.23 -38.22
N SER A 169 -2.79 25.81 -38.13
CA SER A 169 -1.89 25.82 -39.30
C SER A 169 -2.36 24.89 -40.41
N ILE A 170 -1.88 25.14 -41.63
CA ILE A 170 -2.19 24.37 -42.83
C ILE A 170 -1.81 22.89 -42.65
N ASP A 171 -0.75 22.61 -41.90
CA ASP A 171 -0.27 21.26 -41.60
C ASP A 171 -1.04 20.58 -40.43
N GLY A 172 -1.97 21.27 -39.78
CA GLY A 172 -2.79 20.74 -38.68
C GLY A 172 -2.07 20.52 -37.34
N GLN A 173 -0.75 20.75 -37.29
CA GLN A 173 0.12 20.41 -36.15
C GLN A 173 0.29 21.54 -35.12
N THR A 174 -0.13 22.76 -35.46
CA THR A 174 -0.06 23.91 -34.55
C THR A 174 -1.41 24.61 -34.48
N ALA A 175 -1.79 25.02 -33.27
CA ALA A 175 -2.96 25.86 -33.07
C ALA A 175 -2.61 27.12 -32.29
N VAL A 176 -3.36 28.16 -32.64
CA VAL A 176 -3.22 29.50 -32.08
C VAL A 176 -4.50 29.80 -31.31
N PHE A 177 -4.35 30.00 -30.01
CA PHE A 177 -5.42 30.33 -29.08
C PHE A 177 -5.36 31.80 -28.66
N GLU A 178 -6.51 32.45 -28.62
CA GLU A 178 -6.70 33.82 -28.15
C GLU A 178 -7.20 33.81 -26.70
N GLN A 179 -6.61 34.64 -25.83
CA GLN A 179 -7.02 34.75 -24.44
C GLN A 179 -8.25 35.66 -24.29
N HIS A 180 -9.37 35.10 -23.82
CA HIS A 180 -10.58 35.87 -23.52
C HIS A 180 -10.52 36.35 -22.05
N SER A 181 -10.59 37.67 -21.85
CA SER A 181 -10.57 38.42 -20.58
C SER A 181 -9.20 38.64 -19.89
N LEU A 182 -8.66 39.85 -20.09
CA LEU A 182 -8.01 40.62 -19.03
C LEU A 182 -9.14 41.13 -18.12
N ILE A 183 -9.40 40.50 -16.98
CA ILE A 183 -10.04 41.24 -15.89
C ILE A 183 -9.02 42.33 -15.51
N GLN A 184 -9.45 43.58 -15.65
CA GLN A 184 -8.75 44.76 -15.17
C GLN A 184 -8.41 44.58 -13.69
N ASP A 185 -7.20 44.15 -13.38
CA ASP A 185 -6.52 44.64 -12.19
C ASP A 185 -5.19 45.26 -12.61
N LYS A 186 -5.15 46.59 -12.55
CA LYS A 186 -3.96 47.39 -12.80
C LYS A 186 -2.99 47.25 -11.62
N THR A 187 -2.57 46.05 -11.28
CA THR A 187 -1.57 45.83 -10.22
C THR A 187 -0.67 44.63 -10.51
N THR A 188 -0.39 44.32 -11.78
CA THR A 188 0.84 43.60 -12.15
C THR A 188 1.14 43.85 -13.63
N GLN A 189 1.54 45.08 -13.95
CA GLN A 189 2.50 45.28 -15.04
C GLN A 189 3.86 44.71 -14.58
N GLU A 190 3.94 43.40 -14.36
CA GLU A 190 5.17 42.71 -14.69
C GLU A 190 5.17 42.58 -16.20
N LYS A 191 5.79 43.60 -16.80
CA LYS A 191 6.42 43.58 -18.10
C LYS A 191 6.52 42.16 -18.64
N ALA A 192 5.79 41.89 -19.72
CA ALA A 192 6.15 40.89 -20.71
C ALA A 192 7.54 41.24 -21.26
N VAL A 193 8.58 40.91 -20.51
CA VAL A 193 9.98 40.98 -20.88
C VAL A 193 10.56 39.64 -20.48
N GLY A 194 10.69 38.75 -21.46
CA GLY A 194 11.35 37.46 -21.26
C GLY A 194 11.00 36.47 -22.34
N GLY A 195 11.73 36.56 -23.48
CA GLY A 195 12.01 35.46 -24.42
C GLY A 195 10.86 34.58 -24.96
N PRO A 196 11.16 33.63 -25.85
CA PRO A 196 10.25 32.55 -26.22
C PRO A 196 10.21 31.49 -25.09
N ASP A 197 9.83 31.89 -23.88
CA ASP A 197 9.79 30.95 -22.76
C ASP A 197 8.61 29.99 -22.93
N VAL A 198 8.93 28.69 -22.87
CA VAL A 198 7.94 27.61 -22.98
C VAL A 198 7.07 27.62 -21.72
N ALA A 199 5.80 27.93 -21.89
CA ALA A 199 4.79 27.96 -20.85
C ALA A 199 3.98 26.66 -20.84
N LEU A 200 3.69 26.15 -19.65
CA LEU A 200 2.76 25.05 -19.44
C LEU A 200 1.39 25.65 -19.05
N VAL A 201 0.35 25.30 -19.80
CA VAL A 201 -1.01 25.75 -19.55
C VAL A 201 -1.86 24.55 -19.15
N THR A 202 -2.54 24.66 -18.01
CA THR A 202 -3.39 23.59 -17.46
C THR A 202 -4.83 24.08 -17.38
N CYS A 203 -5.77 23.37 -18.01
CA CYS A 203 -7.17 23.77 -18.09
C CYS A 203 -8.09 22.69 -17.50
N GLN A 204 -9.21 23.08 -16.89
CA GLN A 204 -10.12 22.13 -16.22
C GLN A 204 -11.19 21.54 -17.16
N LYS A 205 -11.50 22.23 -18.25
CA LYS A 205 -12.52 21.79 -19.21
C LYS A 205 -12.14 22.18 -20.62
N GLU A 206 -12.34 21.25 -21.54
CA GLU A 206 -12.19 21.43 -22.98
C GLU A 206 -13.54 21.20 -23.67
N VAL A 207 -13.82 21.99 -24.71
CA VAL A 207 -15.00 21.84 -25.55
C VAL A 207 -14.53 21.63 -26.98
N PHE A 208 -15.03 20.58 -27.63
CA PHE A 208 -14.78 20.31 -29.04
C PHE A 208 -16.00 20.72 -29.87
N SER A 209 -15.75 21.17 -31.10
CA SER A 209 -16.80 21.26 -32.12
C SER A 209 -17.05 19.86 -32.69
N GLN A 210 -18.31 19.50 -32.93
CA GLN A 210 -18.68 18.22 -33.55
C GLN A 210 -17.98 18.09 -34.92
N ARG A 211 -16.94 17.26 -34.98
CA ARG A 211 -16.31 16.78 -36.21
C ARG A 211 -16.23 15.26 -36.14
N ASP A 212 -16.85 14.61 -37.11
CA ASP A 212 -16.76 13.16 -37.26
C ASP A 212 -15.46 12.84 -38.02
N ASN A 213 -14.56 12.08 -37.38
CA ASN A 213 -13.22 11.64 -37.83
C ASN A 213 -12.02 12.54 -37.49
N CYS A 214 -11.69 12.68 -36.21
CA CYS A 214 -10.36 13.15 -35.77
C CYS A 214 -9.81 12.31 -34.61
N THR A 215 -8.49 12.25 -34.45
CA THR A 215 -7.83 11.53 -33.36
C THR A 215 -7.74 12.40 -32.11
N MET A 216 -8.33 11.94 -31.01
CA MET A 216 -8.26 12.58 -29.69
C MET A 216 -6.85 12.48 -29.11
N ILE A 217 -6.49 13.46 -28.29
CA ILE A 217 -5.12 13.69 -27.81
C ILE A 217 -4.99 13.24 -26.37
N ARG A 218 -3.80 12.72 -26.01
CA ARG A 218 -3.53 12.23 -24.66
C ARG A 218 -2.82 13.29 -23.83
N ASN A 219 -3.57 14.21 -23.25
CA ASN A 219 -3.03 15.34 -22.48
C ASN A 219 -3.66 15.51 -21.08
N GLN A 220 -4.26 14.46 -20.53
CA GLN A 220 -4.91 14.51 -19.23
C GLN A 220 -3.93 14.21 -18.08
N LYS A 221 -4.02 14.98 -17.01
CA LYS A 221 -3.44 14.68 -15.69
C LYS A 221 -4.54 14.70 -14.62
N PRO A 222 -4.40 14.00 -13.49
CA PRO A 222 -5.27 14.21 -12.33
C PRO A 222 -5.27 15.68 -11.95
N ALA A 223 -6.45 16.28 -11.81
CA ALA A 223 -6.58 17.66 -11.33
C ALA A 223 -6.13 17.75 -9.87
N ARG A 224 -5.88 18.96 -9.36
CA ARG A 224 -5.66 19.12 -7.91
C ARG A 224 -6.91 18.69 -7.14
N ALA A 225 -6.71 17.96 -6.04
CA ALA A 225 -7.80 17.49 -5.20
C ALA A 225 -8.70 18.65 -4.75
N ASP A 226 -10.01 18.48 -4.93
CA ASP A 226 -10.99 19.37 -4.33
C ASP A 226 -10.83 19.37 -2.80
N PRO A 227 -11.05 20.50 -2.11
CA PRO A 227 -10.91 20.58 -0.65
C PRO A 227 -11.74 19.54 0.11
N TRP A 228 -12.86 19.08 -0.47
CA TRP A 228 -13.73 18.05 0.11
C TRP A 228 -13.29 16.61 -0.17
N LEU A 229 -12.47 16.37 -1.19
CA LEU A 229 -12.00 15.04 -1.52
C LEU A 229 -11.08 14.48 -0.42
N PHE A 230 -10.16 15.30 0.09
CA PHE A 230 -9.24 14.90 1.16
C PHE A 230 -9.95 14.41 2.44
N PRO A 231 -10.89 15.16 3.06
CA PRO A 231 -11.59 14.69 4.25
C PRO A 231 -12.48 13.49 3.93
N MET A 232 -13.14 13.45 2.76
CA MET A 232 -13.95 12.29 2.37
C MET A 232 -13.10 11.02 2.21
N ALA A 233 -11.96 11.11 1.52
CA ALA A 233 -11.00 10.01 1.38
C ALA A 233 -10.48 9.54 2.74
N SER A 234 -10.18 10.47 3.64
CA SER A 234 -9.74 10.16 5.01
C SER A 234 -10.80 9.37 5.77
N VAL A 235 -12.06 9.81 5.73
CA VAL A 235 -13.20 9.12 6.35
C VAL A 235 -13.37 7.74 5.74
N LEU A 236 -13.48 7.62 4.42
CA LEU A 236 -13.69 6.33 3.75
C LEU A 236 -12.57 5.32 4.06
N ARG A 237 -11.31 5.77 4.03
CA ARG A 237 -10.15 4.94 4.38
C ARG A 237 -10.17 4.49 5.84
N CYS A 238 -10.58 5.37 6.78
CA CYS A 238 -10.77 4.99 8.18
C CYS A 238 -11.85 3.93 8.34
N PHE A 239 -13.04 4.13 7.76
CA PHE A 239 -14.15 3.19 7.88
C PHE A 239 -13.81 1.80 7.35
N VAL A 240 -13.21 1.71 6.15
CA VAL A 240 -12.82 0.41 5.58
C VAL A 240 -11.72 -0.27 6.40
N SER A 241 -10.76 0.49 6.94
CA SER A 241 -9.67 -0.05 7.76
C SER A 241 -10.16 -0.50 9.13
N MET A 242 -11.09 0.24 9.76
CA MET A 242 -11.73 -0.16 11.00
C MET A 242 -12.53 -1.45 10.84
N ALA A 243 -13.24 -1.62 9.73
CA ALA A 243 -14.03 -2.81 9.47
C ALA A 243 -13.16 -4.04 9.19
N HIS A 244 -12.10 -3.89 8.38
CA HIS A 244 -11.29 -5.02 7.91
C HIS A 244 -10.21 -5.46 8.91
N ALA A 245 -9.57 -4.52 9.60
CA ALA A 245 -8.43 -4.81 10.46
C ALA A 245 -8.68 -5.84 11.58
N PRO A 246 -9.86 -5.91 12.23
CA PRO A 246 -10.16 -6.95 13.21
C PRO A 246 -10.48 -8.31 12.60
N LEU A 247 -10.91 -8.38 11.33
CA LEU A 247 -11.33 -9.64 10.69
C LEU A 247 -10.20 -10.67 10.68
N THR A 248 -8.99 -10.26 10.30
CA THR A 248 -7.81 -11.14 10.26
C THR A 248 -7.45 -11.65 11.66
N ASN A 249 -7.41 -10.77 12.67
CA ASN A 249 -7.16 -11.16 14.07
C ASN A 249 -8.23 -12.11 14.63
N LEU A 250 -9.50 -11.89 14.28
CA LEU A 250 -10.62 -12.75 14.68
C LEU A 250 -10.57 -14.10 13.97
N LEU A 251 -10.13 -14.16 12.72
CA LEU A 251 -9.89 -15.42 12.01
C LEU A 251 -8.72 -16.20 12.65
N ASP A 252 -7.63 -15.52 12.99
CA ASP A 252 -6.46 -16.12 13.66
C ASP A 252 -6.89 -16.74 14.99
N SER A 253 -7.52 -15.95 15.87
CA SER A 253 -8.01 -16.42 17.17
C SER A 253 -9.08 -17.51 17.07
N THR A 254 -9.96 -17.47 16.06
CA THR A 254 -10.94 -18.54 15.80
C THR A 254 -10.26 -19.82 15.34
N THR A 255 -9.21 -19.71 14.52
CA THR A 255 -8.45 -20.87 14.05
C THR A 255 -7.74 -21.56 15.21
N TYR A 256 -7.05 -20.80 16.07
CA TYR A 256 -6.45 -21.34 17.29
C TYR A 256 -7.50 -21.97 18.21
N GLY A 257 -8.66 -21.34 18.34
CA GLY A 257 -9.78 -21.86 19.12
C GLY A 257 -10.30 -23.22 18.63
N ILE A 258 -10.41 -23.42 17.31
CA ILE A 258 -10.90 -24.67 16.71
C ILE A 258 -9.82 -25.77 16.74
N LEU A 259 -8.54 -25.42 16.54
CA LEU A 259 -7.44 -26.37 16.56
C LEU A 259 -7.19 -26.92 17.97
N GLY A 260 -7.32 -26.08 19.00
CA GLY A 260 -6.94 -26.44 20.38
C GLY A 260 -5.42 -26.56 20.57
N PRO A 261 -4.95 -26.76 21.82
CA PRO A 261 -3.52 -26.69 22.18
C PRO A 261 -2.66 -27.74 21.45
N GLU A 262 -3.14 -28.98 21.31
CA GLU A 262 -2.39 -30.09 20.71
C GLU A 262 -2.15 -29.93 19.20
N LYS A 263 -3.03 -29.21 18.49
CA LYS A 263 -2.99 -29.09 17.01
C LYS A 263 -2.60 -27.69 16.54
N THR A 264 -2.08 -26.85 17.42
CA THR A 264 -1.63 -25.48 17.12
C THR A 264 -0.57 -25.44 16.01
N HIS A 265 0.30 -26.44 15.93
CA HIS A 265 1.32 -26.56 14.87
C HIS A 265 0.73 -26.67 13.45
N PHE A 266 -0.57 -27.00 13.30
CA PHE A 266 -1.26 -26.99 12.01
C PHE A 266 -1.84 -25.64 11.61
N TYR A 267 -1.72 -24.59 12.44
CA TYR A 267 -2.20 -23.23 12.16
C TYR A 267 -1.72 -22.72 10.79
N GLY A 268 -0.44 -22.93 10.48
CA GLY A 268 0.17 -22.51 9.20
C GLY A 268 -0.56 -23.06 7.97
N ARG A 269 -1.14 -24.28 8.05
CA ARG A 269 -1.92 -24.86 6.95
C ARG A 269 -3.22 -24.10 6.68
N SER A 270 -3.84 -23.55 7.71
CA SER A 270 -5.04 -22.71 7.54
C SER A 270 -4.67 -21.31 7.06
N ARG A 271 -3.61 -20.72 7.62
CA ARG A 271 -3.14 -19.39 7.22
C ARG A 271 -2.60 -19.34 5.79
N ALA A 272 -2.10 -20.46 5.25
CA ALA A 272 -1.67 -20.59 3.85
C ALA A 272 -2.78 -20.25 2.84
N PHE A 273 -4.05 -20.51 3.16
CA PHE A 273 -5.18 -20.08 2.32
C PHE A 273 -5.28 -18.56 2.20
N GLY A 274 -4.85 -17.82 3.24
CA GLY A 274 -4.73 -16.36 3.17
C GLY A 274 -3.65 -15.94 2.17
N SER A 275 -2.47 -16.56 2.18
CA SER A 275 -1.42 -16.27 1.19
C SER A 275 -1.87 -16.62 -0.24
N ALA A 276 -2.59 -17.72 -0.42
CA ALA A 276 -3.19 -18.08 -1.72
C ALA A 276 -4.20 -17.02 -2.19
N GLY A 277 -5.08 -16.54 -1.30
CA GLY A 277 -6.02 -15.46 -1.59
C GLY A 277 -5.32 -14.16 -1.98
N TYR A 278 -4.24 -13.81 -1.28
CA TYR A 278 -3.44 -12.62 -1.56
C TYR A 278 -2.77 -12.66 -2.95
N VAL A 279 -2.18 -13.80 -3.34
CA VAL A 279 -1.60 -13.94 -4.69
C VAL A 279 -2.68 -13.84 -5.75
N PHE A 280 -3.76 -14.61 -5.57
CA PHE A 280 -4.82 -14.68 -6.56
C PHE A 280 -5.48 -13.31 -6.74
N GLY A 281 -5.74 -12.58 -5.65
CA GLY A 281 -6.28 -11.23 -5.72
C GLY A 281 -5.35 -10.23 -6.37
N ALA A 282 -4.04 -10.25 -6.08
CA ALA A 282 -3.07 -9.36 -6.73
C ALA A 282 -2.97 -9.62 -8.24
N VAL A 283 -2.90 -10.90 -8.66
CA VAL A 283 -2.80 -11.30 -10.08
C VAL A 283 -4.07 -10.94 -10.83
N VAL A 284 -5.25 -11.32 -10.30
CA VAL A 284 -6.53 -11.04 -10.94
C VAL A 284 -6.80 -9.54 -11.00
N ALA A 285 -6.61 -8.80 -9.90
CA ALA A 285 -6.80 -7.35 -9.90
C ALA A 285 -5.83 -6.65 -10.84
N GLY A 286 -4.53 -7.00 -10.83
CA GLY A 286 -3.54 -6.43 -11.73
C GLY A 286 -3.88 -6.66 -13.22
N ALA A 287 -4.30 -7.88 -13.57
CA ALA A 287 -4.74 -8.23 -14.92
C ALA A 287 -5.99 -7.46 -15.35
N PHE A 288 -6.99 -7.37 -14.47
CA PHE A 288 -8.22 -6.62 -14.76
C PHE A 288 -7.97 -5.11 -14.87
N ILE A 289 -7.22 -4.51 -13.94
CA ILE A 289 -6.84 -3.09 -14.02
C ILE A 289 -6.12 -2.84 -15.34
N SER A 290 -5.20 -3.72 -15.75
CA SER A 290 -4.48 -3.56 -17.01
C SER A 290 -5.39 -3.75 -18.23
N GLY A 291 -6.26 -4.76 -18.23
CA GLY A 291 -7.21 -5.03 -19.32
C GLY A 291 -8.22 -3.89 -19.52
N PHE A 292 -8.83 -3.41 -18.43
CA PHE A 292 -9.75 -2.26 -18.48
C PHE A 292 -9.02 -0.94 -18.76
N SER A 293 -7.75 -0.82 -18.36
CA SER A 293 -6.91 0.30 -18.80
C SER A 293 -6.51 0.16 -20.27
N HIS A 294 -6.48 -1.07 -20.82
CA HIS A 294 -6.20 -1.38 -22.22
C HIS A 294 -7.41 -1.29 -23.15
N GLU A 295 -8.65 -1.24 -22.69
CA GLU A 295 -9.80 -0.87 -23.54
C GLU A 295 -9.75 0.61 -23.98
N GLY A 296 -8.98 1.46 -23.27
CA GLY A 296 -8.52 2.77 -23.78
C GLY A 296 -7.23 2.70 -24.62
N MET A 297 -6.63 1.51 -24.74
CA MET A 297 -5.29 1.24 -25.28
C MET A 297 -5.30 0.11 -26.33
N GLY A 298 -6.43 -0.11 -27.03
CA GLY A 298 -6.48 -0.72 -28.36
C GLY A 298 -5.73 0.09 -29.44
N GLN A 299 -4.89 1.03 -29.00
CA GLN A 299 -4.08 1.95 -29.77
C GLN A 299 -2.58 1.77 -29.49
N GLN A 300 -2.11 0.67 -28.89
CA GLN A 300 -0.66 0.41 -28.78
C GLN A 300 0.05 0.21 -30.14
N HIS A 301 -0.67 0.24 -31.26
CA HIS A 301 -0.09 0.37 -32.61
C HIS A 301 -0.46 1.68 -33.34
N LYS A 302 -1.16 2.61 -32.68
CA LYS A 302 -1.45 3.94 -33.24
C LYS A 302 -0.62 4.97 -32.49
N ARG A 303 0.27 5.67 -33.22
CA ARG A 303 0.97 6.85 -32.69
C ARG A 303 -0.09 7.82 -32.17
N MET A 304 -0.02 8.19 -30.90
CA MET A 304 -0.93 9.18 -30.33
C MET A 304 -0.27 10.56 -30.30
N PRO A 305 -0.94 11.61 -30.76
CA PRO A 305 -0.47 12.98 -30.57
C PRO A 305 -0.59 13.39 -29.09
N THR A 306 0.36 14.18 -28.60
CA THR A 306 0.30 14.90 -27.31
C THR A 306 0.65 16.37 -27.50
N PHE A 307 0.32 17.24 -26.54
CA PHE A 307 0.67 18.66 -26.54
C PHE A 307 1.75 19.05 -25.53
N ALA A 308 2.20 18.11 -24.71
CA ALA A 308 3.26 18.30 -23.75
C ALA A 308 4.30 17.19 -23.92
N SER A 309 5.50 17.35 -23.35
CA SER A 309 6.52 16.30 -23.31
C SER A 309 5.87 14.92 -23.06
N PRO A 310 6.21 13.87 -23.85
CA PRO A 310 5.67 12.54 -23.69
C PRO A 310 5.78 12.03 -22.24
N GLU A 311 6.78 12.47 -21.49
CA GLU A 311 6.96 12.16 -20.07
C GLU A 311 5.83 12.71 -19.18
N ILE A 312 5.33 13.91 -19.47
CA ILE A 312 4.23 14.56 -18.74
C ILE A 312 2.88 13.90 -19.08
N SER A 313 2.72 13.52 -20.34
CA SER A 313 1.49 12.93 -20.89
C SER A 313 1.38 11.41 -20.71
N ARG A 314 2.48 10.73 -20.40
CA ARG A 314 2.54 9.30 -20.10
C ARG A 314 1.97 8.95 -18.72
N SER A 315 1.50 9.94 -17.95
CA SER A 315 0.67 9.71 -16.76
C SER A 315 -0.52 8.85 -17.15
N THR A 316 -0.38 7.54 -16.96
CA THR A 316 -1.37 6.56 -17.36
C THR A 316 -2.39 6.58 -16.25
N THR A 317 -3.51 7.30 -16.47
CA THR A 317 -4.67 7.30 -15.58
C THR A 317 -5.29 5.90 -15.60
N SER A 318 -4.63 4.98 -14.89
CA SER A 318 -5.03 3.59 -14.78
C SER A 318 -6.39 3.55 -14.09
N ASN A 319 -7.33 2.83 -14.69
CA ASN A 319 -8.69 2.77 -14.15
C ASN A 319 -8.76 1.70 -13.06
N TYR A 320 -8.64 2.13 -11.80
CA TYR A 320 -8.71 1.24 -10.64
C TYR A 320 -10.14 0.84 -10.25
N THR A 321 -11.15 1.13 -11.06
CA THR A 321 -12.54 0.75 -10.77
C THR A 321 -12.72 -0.77 -10.62
N SER A 322 -11.97 -1.56 -11.39
CA SER A 322 -11.97 -3.01 -11.29
C SER A 322 -11.47 -3.52 -9.92
N ALA A 323 -10.52 -2.82 -9.29
CA ALA A 323 -10.05 -3.12 -7.93
C ALA A 323 -11.18 -2.98 -6.89
N ILE A 324 -12.01 -1.93 -7.03
CA ILE A 324 -13.16 -1.68 -6.15
C ILE A 324 -14.22 -2.77 -6.34
N VAL A 325 -14.56 -3.12 -7.59
CA VAL A 325 -15.51 -4.20 -7.91
C VAL A 325 -15.04 -5.54 -7.34
N LEU A 326 -13.80 -5.94 -7.62
CA LEU A 326 -13.24 -7.22 -7.18
C LEU A 326 -13.15 -7.29 -5.65
N GLY A 327 -12.72 -6.20 -5.00
CA GLY A 327 -12.71 -6.09 -3.54
C GLY A 327 -14.12 -6.22 -2.95
N GLY A 328 -15.12 -5.54 -3.52
CA GLY A 328 -16.52 -5.62 -3.10
C GLY A 328 -17.12 -7.03 -3.23
N ILE A 329 -16.90 -7.70 -4.37
CA ILE A 329 -17.39 -9.07 -4.61
C ILE A 329 -16.81 -10.05 -3.60
N PHE A 330 -15.49 -10.03 -3.38
CA PHE A 330 -14.86 -10.96 -2.43
C PHE A 330 -15.17 -10.61 -0.97
N ALA A 331 -15.41 -9.34 -0.64
CA ALA A 331 -15.92 -8.95 0.68
C ALA A 331 -17.37 -9.45 0.89
N LEU A 332 -18.21 -9.44 -0.14
CA LEU A 332 -19.56 -10.04 -0.09
C LEU A 332 -19.49 -11.55 0.13
N ILE A 333 -18.65 -12.25 -0.63
CA ILE A 333 -18.43 -13.69 -0.46
C ILE A 333 -17.91 -13.97 0.96
N GLY A 334 -16.92 -13.20 1.43
CA GLY A 334 -16.40 -13.25 2.80
C GLY A 334 -17.48 -13.05 3.86
N THR A 335 -18.46 -12.18 3.59
CA THR A 335 -19.60 -11.93 4.48
C THR A 335 -20.51 -13.15 4.59
N ILE A 336 -20.85 -13.76 3.46
CA ILE A 336 -21.69 -14.97 3.40
C ILE A 336 -21.01 -16.12 4.17
N ILE A 337 -19.71 -16.32 3.97
CA ILE A 337 -18.94 -17.37 4.67
C ILE A 337 -18.84 -17.09 6.16
N SER A 338 -18.62 -15.83 6.53
CA SER A 338 -18.53 -15.41 7.94
C SER A 338 -19.83 -15.69 8.71
N GLY A 339 -20.98 -15.69 8.03
CA GLY A 339 -22.27 -16.05 8.62
C GLY A 339 -22.41 -17.51 9.05
N ILE A 340 -21.50 -18.40 8.62
CA ILE A 340 -21.54 -19.81 8.99
C ILE A 340 -21.13 -19.99 10.47
N PRO A 341 -21.97 -20.62 11.31
CA PRO A 341 -21.66 -20.83 12.72
C PRO A 341 -20.36 -21.63 12.90
N SER A 342 -19.44 -21.09 13.71
CA SER A 342 -18.21 -21.77 14.13
C SER A 342 -18.39 -22.30 15.56
N LYS A 343 -17.67 -23.37 15.92
CA LYS A 343 -17.67 -23.90 17.30
C LYS A 343 -17.33 -22.80 18.31
N GLU A 344 -18.00 -22.84 19.45
CA GLU A 344 -17.75 -21.92 20.55
C GLU A 344 -16.30 -22.02 21.00
N VAL A 345 -15.58 -20.89 20.92
CA VAL A 345 -14.21 -20.76 21.40
C VAL A 345 -14.28 -20.19 22.82
N LYS A 346 -13.48 -20.73 23.74
CA LYS A 346 -13.40 -20.21 25.11
C LYS A 346 -12.99 -18.72 25.08
N PRO A 347 -13.68 -17.85 25.84
CA PRO A 347 -13.38 -16.42 25.86
C PRO A 347 -11.98 -16.17 26.45
N MET A 348 -11.25 -15.19 25.88
CA MET A 348 -9.91 -14.82 26.32
C MET A 348 -9.98 -13.53 27.15
N ASN A 349 -9.91 -13.66 28.48
CA ASN A 349 -10.02 -12.51 29.38
C ASN A 349 -8.65 -12.08 29.90
N MET A 350 -7.98 -11.17 29.19
CA MET A 350 -6.84 -10.44 29.72
C MET A 350 -7.03 -8.94 29.55
N GLU A 351 -6.95 -8.19 30.65
CA GLU A 351 -7.08 -6.74 30.63
C GLU A 351 -5.86 -6.09 29.94
N LEU A 352 -6.11 -5.17 29.00
CA LEU A 352 -5.06 -4.49 28.22
C LEU A 352 -4.00 -3.82 29.11
N LYS A 353 -4.40 -3.20 30.22
CA LYS A 353 -3.47 -2.55 31.16
C LYS A 353 -2.48 -3.57 31.76
N LYS A 354 -2.97 -4.75 32.14
CA LYS A 354 -2.11 -5.84 32.66
C LYS A 354 -1.20 -6.37 31.56
N ALA A 355 -1.72 -6.54 30.35
CA ALA A 355 -0.92 -6.93 29.18
C ALA A 355 0.24 -5.98 28.91
N LEU A 356 -0.03 -4.67 28.86
CA LEU A 356 0.98 -3.65 28.64
C LEU A 356 2.00 -3.60 29.77
N LEU A 357 1.56 -3.69 31.03
CA LEU A 357 2.47 -3.67 32.17
C LEU A 357 3.39 -4.90 32.18
N THR A 358 2.86 -6.08 31.88
CA THR A 358 3.65 -7.31 31.76
C THR A 358 4.63 -7.21 30.60
N ALA A 359 4.20 -6.68 29.45
CA ALA A 359 5.06 -6.50 28.28
C ALA A 359 6.23 -5.54 28.56
N LEU A 360 5.98 -4.41 29.23
CA LEU A 360 7.02 -3.43 29.55
C LEU A 360 8.00 -3.90 30.64
N ARG A 361 7.61 -4.89 31.45
CA ARG A 361 8.47 -5.49 32.48
C ARG A 361 9.32 -6.64 31.97
N SER A 362 8.93 -7.29 30.88
CA SER A 362 9.72 -8.37 30.27
C SER A 362 10.81 -7.79 29.36
N PRO A 363 12.10 -8.06 29.61
CA PRO A 363 13.20 -7.58 28.76
C PRO A 363 13.11 -8.15 27.33
N THR A 364 12.67 -9.41 27.20
CA THR A 364 12.46 -10.08 25.92
C THR A 364 11.37 -9.39 25.10
N MET A 365 10.24 -9.06 25.74
CA MET A 365 9.15 -8.36 25.07
C MET A 365 9.52 -6.91 24.72
N LEU A 366 10.22 -6.20 25.60
CA LEU A 366 10.65 -4.82 25.30
C LEU A 366 11.58 -4.78 24.09
N THR A 367 12.54 -5.71 24.01
CA THR A 367 13.43 -5.84 22.84
C THR A 367 12.65 -6.15 21.57
N CYS A 368 11.68 -7.06 21.66
CA CYS A 368 10.79 -7.39 20.55
C CYS A 368 9.99 -6.17 20.08
N LEU A 369 9.36 -5.41 21.00
CA LEU A 369 8.56 -4.24 20.67
C LEU A 369 9.38 -3.11 20.04
N LEU A 370 10.59 -2.86 20.54
CA LEU A 370 11.49 -1.85 19.97
C LEU A 370 11.91 -2.23 18.54
N ASN A 371 12.34 -3.48 18.33
CA ASN A 371 12.73 -3.96 17.00
C ASN A 371 11.54 -4.01 16.05
N ALA A 372 10.36 -4.44 16.51
CA ALA A 372 9.13 -4.46 15.71
C ALA A 372 8.72 -3.04 15.29
N PHE A 373 8.80 -2.07 16.21
CA PHE A 373 8.49 -0.67 15.93
C PHE A 373 9.44 -0.09 14.87
N LEU A 374 10.76 -0.22 15.09
CA LEU A 374 11.77 0.32 14.18
C LEU A 374 11.72 -0.35 12.80
N SER A 375 11.55 -1.68 12.76
CA SER A 375 11.41 -2.42 11.51
C SER A 375 10.17 -1.98 10.75
N GLY A 376 9.03 -1.84 11.43
CA GLY A 376 7.79 -1.39 10.83
C GLY A 376 7.88 0.03 10.27
N LEU A 377 8.62 0.95 10.92
CA LEU A 377 8.84 2.31 10.42
C LEU A 377 9.58 2.31 9.07
N VAL A 378 10.64 1.50 8.95
CA VAL A 378 11.40 1.40 7.70
C VAL A 378 10.57 0.71 6.62
N TYR A 379 9.86 -0.36 6.95
CA TYR A 379 9.08 -1.12 5.98
C TYR A 379 7.74 -0.49 5.62
N ALA A 380 7.30 0.55 6.33
CA ALA A 380 6.11 1.30 5.97
C ALA A 380 6.16 1.84 4.54
N ILE A 381 7.34 2.19 4.00
CA ILE A 381 7.49 2.60 2.60
C ILE A 381 7.03 1.50 1.63
N LEU A 382 7.30 0.24 1.95
CA LEU A 382 6.90 -0.89 1.12
C LEU A 382 5.42 -1.19 1.28
N PHE A 383 4.93 -1.27 2.52
CA PHE A 383 3.54 -1.62 2.78
C PHE A 383 2.55 -0.55 2.32
N GLU A 384 2.89 0.74 2.43
CA GLU A 384 2.02 1.84 2.03
C GLU A 384 2.27 2.32 0.61
N TYR A 385 3.53 2.49 0.22
CA TYR A 385 3.87 3.26 -0.98
C TYR A 385 4.46 2.43 -2.11
N GLN A 386 4.74 1.13 -1.96
CA GLN A 386 5.32 0.32 -3.05
C GLN A 386 4.46 0.37 -4.32
N PHE A 387 3.17 0.05 -4.21
CA PHE A 387 2.25 0.06 -5.37
C PHE A 387 2.07 1.47 -5.94
N PHE A 388 2.03 2.49 -5.09
CA PHE A 388 1.97 3.89 -5.51
C PHE A 388 3.22 4.30 -6.30
N ILE A 389 4.43 4.10 -5.74
CA ILE A 389 5.70 4.45 -6.39
C ILE A 389 5.83 3.68 -7.72
N PHE A 390 5.53 2.39 -7.72
CA PHE A 390 5.71 1.54 -8.90
C PHE A 390 4.75 1.92 -10.03
N THR A 391 3.47 2.16 -9.72
CA THR A 391 2.48 2.51 -10.75
C THR A 391 2.56 3.98 -11.17
N GLN A 392 2.72 4.91 -10.24
CA GLN A 392 2.64 6.35 -10.50
C GLN A 392 3.98 6.99 -10.88
N GLN A 393 5.09 6.55 -10.28
CA GLN A 393 6.40 7.15 -10.55
C GLN A 393 7.23 6.31 -11.53
N PHE A 394 7.18 4.98 -11.42
CA PHE A 394 7.96 4.08 -12.29
C PHE A 394 7.17 3.61 -13.51
N ASN A 395 5.89 3.96 -13.61
CA ASN A 395 5.00 3.58 -14.72
C ASN A 395 4.96 2.07 -14.99
N ILE A 396 5.06 1.27 -13.92
CA ILE A 396 4.99 -0.20 -14.02
C ILE A 396 3.53 -0.62 -14.24
N PRO A 397 3.25 -1.45 -15.26
CA PRO A 397 1.90 -1.92 -15.52
C PRO A 397 1.29 -2.67 -14.32
N PRO A 398 0.00 -2.46 -14.00
CA PRO A 398 -0.65 -3.13 -12.87
C PRO A 398 -0.62 -4.66 -12.91
N TYR A 399 -0.63 -5.29 -14.10
CA TYR A 399 -0.53 -6.75 -14.22
C TYR A 399 0.81 -7.26 -13.69
N PHE A 400 1.88 -6.47 -13.87
CA PHE A 400 3.22 -6.82 -13.41
C PHE A 400 3.32 -6.77 -11.89
N MET A 401 2.56 -5.88 -11.23
CA MET A 401 2.42 -5.88 -9.77
C MET A 401 1.86 -7.20 -9.24
N GLY A 402 0.91 -7.80 -9.95
CA GLY A 402 0.39 -9.13 -9.63
C GLY A 402 1.46 -10.23 -9.73
N ILE A 403 2.29 -10.19 -10.77
CA ILE A 403 3.42 -11.13 -10.96
C ILE A 403 4.46 -10.96 -9.84
N LEU A 404 4.79 -9.73 -9.46
CA LEU A 404 5.68 -9.43 -8.34
C LEU A 404 5.19 -10.06 -7.03
N VAL A 405 3.90 -9.91 -6.71
CA VAL A 405 3.29 -10.55 -5.54
C VAL A 405 3.32 -12.08 -5.63
N ALA A 406 3.14 -12.66 -6.82
CA ALA A 406 3.26 -14.10 -6.98
C ALA A 406 4.69 -14.60 -6.66
N MET A 407 5.72 -13.87 -7.08
CA MET A 407 7.13 -14.21 -6.78
C MET A 407 7.44 -14.14 -5.28
N ILE A 408 6.85 -13.17 -4.58
CA ILE A 408 6.92 -13.09 -3.11
C ILE A 408 6.42 -14.41 -2.50
N VAL A 409 5.25 -14.90 -2.88
CA VAL A 409 4.65 -16.07 -2.22
C VAL A 409 5.36 -17.38 -2.56
N VAL A 410 5.89 -17.51 -3.79
CA VAL A 410 6.72 -18.65 -4.19
C VAL A 410 7.95 -18.80 -3.28
N SER A 411 8.56 -17.67 -2.88
CA SER A 411 9.73 -17.66 -1.99
C SER A 411 9.36 -17.65 -0.50
N GLU A 412 8.21 -17.08 -0.14
CA GLU A 412 7.71 -16.95 1.24
C GLU A 412 7.25 -18.28 1.84
N ILE A 413 6.47 -19.07 1.11
CA ILE A 413 5.89 -20.32 1.64
C ILE A 413 7.00 -21.29 2.11
N PRO A 414 8.04 -21.62 1.32
CA PRO A 414 9.14 -22.47 1.79
C PRO A 414 9.88 -21.86 2.98
N ALA A 415 10.09 -20.54 2.98
CA ALA A 415 10.80 -19.85 4.03
C ALA A 415 10.09 -19.94 5.39
N PHE A 416 8.74 -19.89 5.43
CA PHE A 416 7.98 -20.09 6.66
C PHE A 416 8.21 -21.46 7.31
N PHE A 417 8.43 -22.52 6.52
CA PHE A 417 8.73 -23.85 7.07
C PHE A 417 10.16 -23.95 7.60
N VAL A 418 11.10 -23.26 6.96
CA VAL A 418 12.53 -23.37 7.27
C VAL A 418 12.96 -22.36 8.34
N SER A 419 12.24 -21.24 8.51
CA SER A 419 12.62 -20.17 9.44
C SER A 419 12.74 -20.62 10.89
N GLY A 420 11.91 -21.58 11.35
CA GLY A 420 11.98 -22.10 12.71
C GLY A 420 13.30 -22.83 13.00
N LEU A 421 13.83 -23.55 12.01
CA LEU A 421 15.13 -24.22 12.11
C LEU A 421 16.27 -23.21 12.23
N PHE A 422 16.21 -22.13 11.44
CA PHE A 422 17.21 -21.05 11.50
C PHE A 422 17.19 -20.34 12.85
N ILE A 423 16.00 -19.99 13.36
CA ILE A 423 15.85 -19.33 14.66
C ILE A 423 16.40 -20.22 15.78
N ARG A 424 16.11 -21.53 15.76
CA ARG A 424 16.66 -22.47 16.75
C ARG A 424 18.18 -22.58 16.67
N ARG A 425 18.77 -22.49 15.48
CA ARG A 425 20.21 -22.67 15.26
C ARG A 425 21.04 -21.41 15.55
N PHE A 426 20.57 -20.26 15.10
CA PHE A 426 21.34 -19.00 15.14
C PHE A 426 20.81 -18.00 16.18
N GLY A 427 19.66 -18.27 16.79
CA GLY A 427 19.00 -17.36 17.70
C GLY A 427 18.22 -16.25 16.98
N GLU A 428 17.32 -15.62 17.72
CA GLU A 428 16.36 -14.67 17.16
C GLU A 428 17.05 -13.38 16.68
N THR A 429 17.97 -12.83 17.47
CA THR A 429 18.65 -11.56 17.17
C THR A 429 19.41 -11.60 15.84
N ILE A 430 20.16 -12.69 15.60
CA ILE A 430 20.94 -12.86 14.36
C ILE A 430 19.98 -13.04 13.18
N CYS A 431 18.91 -13.82 13.34
CA CYS A 431 17.89 -13.98 12.31
C CYS A 431 17.18 -12.67 11.96
N THR A 432 16.86 -11.83 12.96
CA THR A 432 16.28 -10.50 12.76
C THR A 432 17.25 -9.60 11.98
N SER A 433 18.52 -9.50 12.39
CA SER A 433 19.52 -8.70 11.67
C SER A 433 19.73 -9.19 10.23
N PHE A 434 19.78 -10.51 10.01
CA PHE A 434 19.91 -11.08 8.68
C PHE A 434 18.69 -10.74 7.80
N ALA A 435 17.48 -10.78 8.36
CA ALA A 435 16.29 -10.34 7.66
C ALA A 435 16.38 -8.86 7.25
N HIS A 436 16.86 -7.96 8.12
CA HIS A 436 17.09 -6.55 7.77
C HIS A 436 18.06 -6.39 6.60
N VAL A 437 19.12 -7.20 6.53
CA VAL A 437 20.06 -7.18 5.39
C VAL A 437 19.37 -7.57 4.08
N LEU A 438 18.53 -8.63 4.10
CA LEU A 438 17.77 -9.05 2.92
C LEU A 438 16.77 -7.97 2.47
N PHE A 439 16.09 -7.33 3.42
CA PHE A 439 15.21 -6.19 3.13
C PHE A 439 15.96 -4.99 2.55
N ALA A 440 17.14 -4.67 3.09
CA ALA A 440 17.99 -3.62 2.55
C ALA A 440 18.39 -3.93 1.10
N LEU A 441 18.84 -5.17 0.84
CA LEU A 441 19.20 -5.59 -0.51
C LEU A 441 18.03 -5.47 -1.50
N ARG A 442 16.81 -5.82 -1.06
CA ARG A 442 15.59 -5.64 -1.85
C ARG A 442 15.33 -4.16 -2.17
N LEU A 443 15.34 -3.30 -1.16
CA LEU A 443 15.11 -1.85 -1.30
C LEU A 443 16.17 -1.21 -2.20
N PHE A 444 17.44 -1.57 -2.01
CA PHE A 444 18.54 -1.14 -2.87
C PHE A 444 18.32 -1.55 -4.32
N SER A 445 17.92 -2.80 -4.55
CA SER A 445 17.70 -3.33 -5.90
C SER A 445 16.58 -2.57 -6.62
N PHE A 446 15.48 -2.22 -5.93
CA PHE A 446 14.42 -1.38 -6.49
C PHE A 446 14.87 0.05 -6.81
N ALA A 447 15.77 0.60 -6.00
CA ALA A 447 16.31 1.93 -6.23
C ALA A 447 17.32 1.96 -7.40
N PHE A 448 18.11 0.88 -7.54
CA PHE A 448 19.21 0.77 -8.49
C PHE A 448 18.77 0.37 -9.90
N PHE A 449 17.94 -0.67 -10.04
CA PHE A 449 17.53 -1.15 -11.34
C PHE A 449 16.45 -0.24 -11.94
N HIS A 450 16.67 0.19 -13.19
CA HIS A 450 15.67 0.95 -13.95
C HIS A 450 14.70 0.03 -14.69
N ASN A 451 15.20 -1.15 -15.09
CA ASN A 451 14.40 -2.19 -15.72
C ASN A 451 13.64 -2.99 -14.64
N TYR A 452 12.30 -2.94 -14.68
CA TYR A 452 11.43 -3.58 -13.70
C TYR A 452 11.47 -5.11 -13.74
N TRP A 453 12.02 -5.75 -14.77
CA TRP A 453 12.19 -7.21 -14.81
C TRP A 453 13.11 -7.73 -13.70
N PHE A 454 14.11 -6.94 -13.28
CA PHE A 454 14.98 -7.27 -12.15
C PHE A 454 14.27 -7.19 -10.80
N TYR A 455 13.08 -6.58 -10.73
CA TYR A 455 12.30 -6.50 -9.50
C TYR A 455 11.76 -7.89 -9.10
N LEU A 456 11.59 -8.82 -10.05
CA LEU A 456 11.21 -10.21 -9.76
C LEU A 456 12.25 -10.89 -8.86
N ILE A 457 13.53 -10.72 -9.17
CA ILE A 457 14.64 -11.27 -8.37
C ILE A 457 14.70 -10.56 -7.02
N SER A 458 14.45 -9.25 -7.00
CA SER A 458 14.43 -8.45 -5.78
C SER A 458 13.31 -8.90 -4.83
N ASP A 459 12.15 -9.27 -5.36
CA ASP A 459 11.02 -9.77 -4.57
C ASP A 459 11.23 -11.20 -4.04
N CYS A 460 12.05 -12.03 -4.69
CA CYS A 460 12.49 -13.29 -4.11
C CYS A 460 13.28 -13.11 -2.80
N LEU A 461 13.91 -11.94 -2.56
CA LEU A 461 14.60 -11.64 -1.31
C LEU A 461 13.63 -11.34 -0.16
N PHE A 462 12.41 -10.87 -0.47
CA PHE A 462 11.38 -10.63 0.54
C PHE A 462 10.87 -11.94 1.14
N GLY A 463 10.71 -12.97 0.29
CA GLY A 463 10.22 -14.29 0.68
C GLY A 463 10.89 -14.87 1.93
N PRO A 464 12.24 -14.92 2.03
CA PRO A 464 12.92 -15.35 3.25
C PRO A 464 13.00 -14.27 4.33
N ALA A 465 13.10 -12.99 3.96
CA ALA A 465 13.28 -11.90 4.92
C ALA A 465 12.09 -11.75 5.87
N PHE A 466 10.87 -11.73 5.33
CA PHE A 466 9.67 -11.50 6.12
C PHE A 466 9.35 -12.64 7.11
N PRO A 467 9.34 -13.93 6.71
CA PRO A 467 9.13 -15.06 7.62
C PRO A 467 10.19 -15.18 8.71
N LEU A 468 11.48 -14.95 8.40
CA LEU A 468 12.54 -14.97 9.42
C LEU A 468 12.27 -13.90 10.48
N LEU A 469 12.02 -12.67 10.04
CA LEU A 469 11.73 -11.54 10.94
C LEU A 469 10.49 -11.80 11.78
N TYR A 470 9.39 -12.16 11.14
CA TYR A 470 8.09 -12.35 11.78
C TYR A 470 8.14 -13.49 12.80
N ASN A 471 8.74 -14.63 12.44
CA ASN A 471 8.85 -15.76 13.37
C ASN A 471 9.83 -15.48 14.52
N ALA A 472 10.88 -14.68 14.31
CA ALA A 472 11.76 -14.25 15.40
C ALA A 472 10.99 -13.41 16.43
N PHE A 473 10.19 -12.44 15.98
CA PHE A 473 9.33 -11.65 16.88
C PHE A 473 8.22 -12.48 17.53
N ALA A 474 7.62 -13.42 16.79
CA ALA A 474 6.60 -14.32 17.31
C ALA A 474 7.17 -15.23 18.41
N ASN A 475 8.42 -15.69 18.27
CA ASN A 475 9.11 -16.50 19.28
C ASN A 475 9.44 -15.66 20.53
N GLN A 476 9.95 -14.44 20.35
CA GLN A 476 10.23 -13.50 21.45
C GLN A 476 8.98 -13.15 22.26
N SER A 477 7.89 -12.81 21.57
CA SER A 477 6.62 -12.48 22.22
C SER A 477 6.00 -13.69 22.91
N ALA A 478 6.17 -14.90 22.36
CA ALA A 478 5.72 -16.12 23.02
C ALA A 478 6.51 -16.42 24.29
N GLN A 479 7.86 -16.33 24.25
CA GLN A 479 8.71 -16.54 25.43
C GLN A 479 8.35 -15.57 26.56
N ALA A 480 8.18 -14.28 26.25
CA ALA A 480 7.77 -13.29 27.23
C ALA A 480 6.40 -13.60 27.87
N GLY A 481 5.49 -14.23 27.13
CA GLY A 481 4.22 -14.69 27.65
C GLY A 481 4.35 -15.86 28.63
N CYS A 482 5.27 -16.80 28.35
CA CYS A 482 5.54 -17.97 29.18
C CYS A 482 6.29 -17.62 30.48
N ASP A 483 7.19 -16.65 30.45
CA ASP A 483 8.00 -16.23 31.61
C ASP A 483 7.17 -15.57 32.73
N THR A 484 5.90 -15.24 32.45
CA THR A 484 5.00 -14.65 33.44
C THR A 484 4.48 -15.76 34.37
N LYS A 485 5.12 -15.93 35.54
CA LYS A 485 4.80 -16.96 36.56
C LYS A 485 3.29 -17.18 36.71
N GLY A 486 2.82 -18.36 36.31
CA GLY A 486 1.51 -18.91 36.66
C GLY A 486 0.36 -18.66 35.69
N VAL A 487 0.58 -18.32 34.40
CA VAL A 487 -0.54 -17.87 33.55
C VAL A 487 -0.79 -18.71 32.30
N SER A 488 -2.07 -19.04 32.13
CA SER A 488 -2.76 -19.64 30.98
C SER A 488 -2.24 -19.20 29.61
N SER A 489 -2.45 -20.06 28.59
CA SER A 489 -2.20 -19.81 27.16
C SER A 489 -2.70 -18.47 26.59
N GLY A 490 -3.57 -17.74 27.32
CA GLY A 490 -4.06 -16.40 26.94
C GLY A 490 -3.04 -15.25 27.02
N VAL A 491 -1.97 -15.36 27.82
CA VAL A 491 -0.93 -14.29 27.88
C VAL A 491 -0.10 -14.26 26.60
N VAL A 492 0.28 -15.43 26.09
CA VAL A 492 1.05 -15.57 24.84
C VAL A 492 0.33 -14.92 23.67
N ALA A 493 -0.98 -15.19 23.53
CA ALA A 493 -1.80 -14.57 22.50
C ALA A 493 -1.88 -13.04 22.63
N SER A 494 -1.92 -12.53 23.87
CA SER A 494 -1.90 -11.09 24.14
C SER A 494 -0.55 -10.45 23.79
N MET A 495 0.57 -11.12 24.07
CA MET A 495 1.91 -10.64 23.69
C MET A 495 2.09 -10.62 22.17
N GLN A 496 1.65 -11.65 21.47
CA GLN A 496 1.65 -11.70 20.00
C GLN A 496 0.74 -10.62 19.38
N ALA A 497 -0.42 -10.37 19.98
CA ALA A 497 -1.31 -9.29 19.56
C ALA A 497 -0.64 -7.92 19.73
N LEU A 498 0.08 -7.69 20.83
CA LEU A 498 0.81 -6.45 21.07
C LEU A 498 1.96 -6.28 20.07
N MET A 499 2.73 -7.34 19.80
CA MET A 499 3.76 -7.37 18.76
C MET A 499 3.18 -6.98 17.39
N ASN A 500 2.07 -7.58 16.98
CA ASN A 500 1.41 -7.27 15.70
C ASN A 500 0.84 -5.86 15.65
N ALA A 501 0.27 -5.37 16.76
CA ALA A 501 -0.22 -4.00 16.86
C ALA A 501 0.93 -2.97 16.70
N THR A 502 2.12 -3.29 17.20
CA THR A 502 3.31 -2.46 17.02
C THR A 502 3.86 -2.55 15.59
N LEU A 503 4.00 -3.76 15.03
CA LEU A 503 4.61 -3.99 13.71
C LEU A 503 3.73 -3.56 12.53
N PHE A 504 2.41 -3.77 12.60
CA PHE A 504 1.47 -3.48 11.50
C PHE A 504 0.38 -2.46 11.88
N GLY A 505 0.52 -1.80 13.04
CA GLY A 505 -0.36 -0.72 13.47
C GLY A 505 0.44 0.55 13.68
N VAL A 506 0.96 0.74 14.88
CA VAL A 506 1.60 2.00 15.33
C VAL A 506 2.75 2.43 14.40
N SER A 507 3.61 1.50 14.01
CA SER A 507 4.73 1.81 13.11
C SER A 507 4.27 2.17 11.69
N LEU A 508 3.23 1.53 11.15
CA LEU A 508 2.65 1.90 9.86
C LEU A 508 1.92 3.26 9.92
N CYS A 509 1.30 3.64 11.05
CA CYS A 509 0.75 4.98 11.24
C CYS A 509 1.83 6.04 11.03
N ILE A 510 2.91 5.94 11.80
CA ILE A 510 3.98 6.94 11.83
C ILE A 510 4.80 6.88 10.55
N GLY A 511 5.20 5.68 10.13
CA GLY A 511 5.98 5.48 8.91
C GLY A 511 5.21 5.90 7.65
N GLY A 512 3.91 5.61 7.57
CA GLY A 512 3.05 6.06 6.47
C GLY A 512 3.02 7.58 6.35
N PHE A 513 2.90 8.30 7.47
CA PHE A 513 2.97 9.76 7.47
C PHE A 513 4.36 10.29 7.08
N VAL A 514 5.43 9.76 7.69
CA VAL A 514 6.82 10.20 7.46
C VAL A 514 7.24 9.97 6.01
N TRP A 515 6.97 8.79 5.43
CA TRP A 515 7.32 8.53 4.04
C TRP A 515 6.44 9.33 3.07
N GLY A 516 5.18 9.59 3.41
CA GLY A 516 4.28 10.43 2.61
C GLY A 516 4.74 11.87 2.50
N THR A 517 5.16 12.48 3.62
CA THR A 517 5.71 13.86 3.60
C THR A 517 7.03 13.95 2.86
N LEU A 518 7.88 12.93 2.99
CA LEU A 518 9.13 12.85 2.25
C LEU A 518 8.90 12.67 0.73
N LEU A 519 7.86 11.94 0.31
CA LEU A 519 7.53 11.73 -1.10
C LEU A 519 7.06 13.00 -1.83
N ASP A 520 6.61 14.03 -1.11
CA ASP A 520 6.30 15.34 -1.72
C ASP A 520 7.57 16.15 -2.05
N HIS A 521 8.72 15.82 -1.44
CA HIS A 521 9.98 16.55 -1.61
C HIS A 521 11.05 15.75 -2.38
N PHE A 522 11.01 14.42 -2.29
CA PHE A 522 11.99 13.51 -2.86
C PHE A 522 11.34 12.50 -3.80
N THR A 523 12.09 12.04 -4.80
CA THR A 523 11.64 10.97 -5.68
C THR A 523 11.57 9.64 -4.94
N GLY A 524 10.67 8.74 -5.36
CA GLY A 524 10.54 7.41 -4.76
C GLY A 524 11.85 6.61 -4.81
N ARG A 525 12.68 6.76 -5.86
CA ARG A 525 14.01 6.12 -5.92
C ARG A 525 14.93 6.59 -4.81
N GLN A 526 15.01 7.91 -4.57
CA GLN A 526 15.83 8.46 -3.48
C GLN A 526 15.38 7.92 -2.12
N LEU A 527 14.08 7.85 -1.89
CA LEU A 527 13.55 7.32 -0.63
C LEU A 527 13.77 5.82 -0.48
N LEU A 528 13.74 5.04 -1.56
CA LEU A 528 14.12 3.62 -1.52
C LEU A 528 15.60 3.44 -1.16
N TYR A 529 16.51 4.30 -1.63
CA TYR A 529 17.91 4.30 -1.16
C TYR A 529 18.02 4.65 0.33
N VAL A 530 17.30 5.67 0.80
CA VAL A 530 17.28 6.04 2.22
C VAL A 530 16.72 4.90 3.08
N ALA A 531 15.64 4.26 2.65
CA ALA A 531 15.04 3.10 3.33
C ALA A 531 15.98 1.88 3.34
N SER A 532 16.74 1.67 2.25
CA SER A 532 17.77 0.64 2.22
C SER A 532 18.89 0.91 3.23
N GLY A 533 19.37 2.16 3.29
CA GLY A 533 20.40 2.57 4.25
C GLY A 533 19.91 2.42 5.69
N SER A 534 18.67 2.83 5.99
CA SER A 534 18.09 2.68 7.32
C SER A 534 17.89 1.21 7.70
N ALA A 535 17.50 0.33 6.77
CA ALA A 535 17.44 -1.12 7.00
C ALA A 535 18.82 -1.72 7.35
N LEU A 536 19.91 -1.30 6.68
CA LEU A 536 21.27 -1.73 7.05
C LEU A 536 21.66 -1.22 8.45
N CYS A 537 21.33 0.03 8.78
CA CYS A 537 21.54 0.56 10.13
C CYS A 537 20.78 -0.25 11.18
N LEU A 538 19.54 -0.67 10.89
CA LEU A 538 18.75 -1.53 11.79
C LEU A 538 19.36 -2.91 11.97
N ALA A 539 19.96 -3.48 10.93
CA ALA A 539 20.65 -4.77 11.03
C ALA A 539 21.76 -4.73 12.10
N LEU A 540 22.49 -3.61 12.17
CA LEU A 540 23.55 -3.36 13.15
C LEU A 540 23.01 -2.94 14.53
N LEU A 541 21.90 -2.20 14.56
CA LEU A 541 21.28 -1.72 15.80
C LEU A 541 20.58 -2.82 16.58
N THR A 542 20.02 -3.82 15.90
CA THR A 542 19.29 -4.94 16.51
C THR A 542 20.08 -5.69 17.61
N PRO A 543 21.33 -6.14 17.39
CA PRO A 543 22.14 -6.76 18.44
C PRO A 543 22.53 -5.78 19.55
N LEU A 544 22.76 -4.50 19.21
CA LEU A 544 23.06 -3.46 20.20
C LEU A 544 21.87 -3.24 21.13
N LEU A 545 20.65 -3.18 20.61
CA LEU A 545 19.42 -3.06 21.40
C LEU A 545 19.26 -4.24 22.36
N ALA A 546 19.44 -5.47 21.86
CA ALA A 546 19.37 -6.66 22.71
C ALA A 546 20.41 -6.60 23.85
N PHE A 547 21.63 -6.15 23.56
CA PHE A 547 22.68 -5.98 24.56
C PHE A 547 22.35 -4.90 25.61
N VAL A 548 21.88 -3.72 25.16
CA VAL A 548 21.55 -2.59 26.05
C VAL A 548 20.37 -2.94 26.96
N VAL A 549 19.29 -3.49 26.40
CA VAL A 549 18.13 -3.92 27.20
C VAL A 549 18.54 -4.99 28.20
N GLY A 550 19.34 -5.97 27.78
CA GLY A 550 19.89 -6.99 28.68
C GLY A 550 20.63 -6.38 29.88
N LYS A 551 21.53 -5.42 29.65
CA LYS A 551 22.26 -4.73 30.73
C LYS A 551 21.34 -3.94 31.68
N CYS A 552 20.37 -3.20 31.15
CA CYS A 552 19.46 -2.39 31.96
C CYS A 552 18.61 -3.25 32.93
N PHE A 553 18.20 -4.45 32.51
CA PHE A 553 17.41 -5.34 33.35
C PHE A 553 18.26 -6.21 34.28
N TYR A 554 19.47 -6.62 33.87
CA TYR A 554 20.40 -7.36 34.73
C TYR A 554 20.93 -6.52 35.90
N SER A 555 21.06 -5.20 35.71
CA SER A 555 21.46 -4.27 36.79
C SER A 555 20.40 -4.13 37.90
N ASN A 556 19.14 -4.53 37.64
CA ASN A 556 18.03 -4.40 38.60
C ASN A 556 17.71 -5.70 39.35
N HIS A 557 18.31 -6.83 38.97
CA HIS A 557 18.15 -8.11 39.65
C HIS A 557 19.52 -8.71 39.98
N ALA A 558 19.94 -8.61 41.25
CA ALA A 558 20.98 -9.45 41.81
C ALA A 558 20.60 -10.94 41.62
N PRO A 559 21.57 -11.86 41.49
CA PRO A 559 21.31 -13.21 40.99
C PRO A 559 20.56 -14.03 42.05
N THR A 560 19.25 -14.18 41.90
CA THR A 560 18.49 -15.24 42.57
C THR A 560 17.96 -16.20 41.52
N GLU A 561 18.56 -17.40 41.56
CA GLU A 561 18.18 -18.66 40.93
C GLU A 561 17.89 -18.68 39.42
N LYS A 562 18.70 -19.51 38.75
CA LYS A 562 18.56 -19.94 37.35
C LYS A 562 17.10 -20.33 37.07
N SER A 563 16.43 -19.59 36.18
CA SER A 563 15.18 -20.03 35.60
C SER A 563 15.44 -21.30 34.77
N VAL A 564 14.91 -22.42 35.26
CA VAL A 564 14.90 -23.70 34.56
C VAL A 564 13.85 -23.62 33.45
N CYS A 565 14.24 -23.11 32.29
CA CYS A 565 13.57 -23.34 31.00
C CYS A 565 14.55 -22.96 29.88
N THR A 566 15.48 -23.87 29.58
CA THR A 566 16.30 -23.79 28.35
C THR A 566 15.48 -24.23 27.14
N ALA A 567 15.81 -23.69 25.96
CA ALA A 567 15.15 -23.88 24.66
C ALA A 567 14.95 -25.35 24.17
N ASN A 568 15.38 -26.34 24.94
CA ASN A 568 15.17 -27.76 24.64
C ASN A 568 13.82 -28.31 25.15
N ASN A 569 13.07 -27.57 25.99
CA ASN A 569 11.88 -28.09 26.68
C ASN A 569 10.53 -27.51 26.21
N PHE A 570 10.47 -26.91 25.02
CA PHE A 570 9.23 -26.32 24.51
C PHE A 570 8.10 -27.36 24.35
N ASP A 571 8.44 -28.61 24.03
CA ASP A 571 7.48 -29.72 23.96
C ASP A 571 7.16 -30.30 25.37
N GLU A 572 8.12 -30.30 26.32
CA GLU A 572 7.91 -30.81 27.68
C GLU A 572 7.04 -29.91 28.57
N CYS A 573 7.04 -28.59 28.34
CA CYS A 573 6.19 -27.66 29.09
C CYS A 573 4.69 -27.79 28.76
N LEU A 574 4.34 -28.37 27.62
CA LEU A 574 2.95 -28.67 27.25
C LEU A 574 2.45 -29.97 27.90
N ASP A 575 3.33 -30.92 28.16
CA ASP A 575 2.96 -32.30 28.50
C ASP A 575 3.00 -32.64 30.00
N ASN A 576 3.56 -31.79 30.88
CA ASN A 576 3.67 -32.12 32.30
C ASN A 576 3.38 -30.95 33.28
N PRO A 577 2.15 -30.83 33.83
CA PRO A 577 1.80 -29.76 34.77
C PRO A 577 2.41 -29.91 36.19
N LYS A 578 3.30 -30.89 36.41
CA LYS A 578 3.92 -31.17 37.73
C LYS A 578 5.30 -30.54 37.95
N LEU A 579 5.94 -29.96 36.92
CA LEU A 579 7.23 -29.26 37.07
C LEU A 579 7.10 -27.78 37.46
N ALA A 580 5.88 -27.28 37.62
CA ALA A 580 5.61 -25.88 37.99
C ALA A 580 5.66 -25.60 39.51
N VAL A 581 5.98 -26.60 40.34
CA VAL A 581 6.08 -26.47 41.80
C VAL A 581 7.34 -27.18 42.30
N SER A 582 8.49 -26.55 42.11
CA SER A 582 9.65 -26.68 43.01
C SER A 582 10.56 -25.48 42.81
#